data_AF-A0A2D5B1B9-F1
#
_entry.id   AF-A0A2D5B1B9-F1
#
_cell.length_a   1.000
_cell.length_b   1.000
_cell.length_c   1.000
_cell.angle_alpha   90.00
_cell.angle_beta   90.00
_cell.angle_gamma   90.00
#
_symmetry.space_group_name_H-M   'P 1'
#
loop_
_entity.id
_entity.type
_entity.pdbx_description
1 polymer ?
#
loop_
_entity_poly.entity_id
_entity_poly.type
_entity_poly.pdbx_seq_one_letter_code
_entity_poly.pdbx_strand_id
1 'polypeptide(L)'
;MVGPSMLRARHSSRTTLPRAVLFTVALCLAGTGPTASLVLAQTARPDRVNWVNPRGMITTDTGTITKNSLDKVVIDLGRNEKSIDSKKVRSVAFGAVPPSFNEGVAYFDRRSFENAAKAFQVAAGDGSAREFVKARARLSAAEAYLLHGATDPAAFALARAELETFIEDHKDNRELPSARRLLGRAQRLAGEAAAAAATYDALYREASTGTEGYPLKTCLYGGLGAAEAYIAAGNPNKARDLYLDLESAATSGLADLDERSPDRRDFVLLLNEARLGEGFCLLARASISQARTFFNGRLSGANGNAPLRHGARLGLAEALLAEGKVREAQIEFAQVSAIDHTDRDRVARALVGLAQCSLKLSDKGAHASAKRSLETVRDRYGDTPSVLRAQELLQTL
;
A
#
# COMPACT_ATOMS: atom_id res chain seq x y z
N MET A 1 40.74 -17.83 35.52
CA MET A 1 41.07 -18.13 34.11
C MET A 1 40.68 -16.91 33.29
N VAL A 2 41.48 -15.84 33.27
CA VAL A 2 42.64 -15.60 32.38
C VAL A 2 42.27 -15.81 30.91
N GLY A 3 42.21 -14.70 30.15
CA GLY A 3 41.85 -14.63 28.72
C GLY A 3 42.94 -15.20 27.78
N PRO A 4 43.01 -14.80 26.48
CA PRO A 4 42.99 -13.40 26.05
C PRO A 4 42.35 -13.07 24.68
N SER A 5 42.30 -11.75 24.46
CA SER A 5 42.09 -10.96 23.24
C SER A 5 43.14 -11.17 22.14
N MET A 6 42.75 -11.09 20.85
CA MET A 6 43.49 -10.50 19.71
C MET A 6 42.50 -10.28 18.53
N LEU A 7 42.24 -9.08 18.00
CA LEU A 7 43.04 -8.23 17.08
C LEU A 7 43.17 -8.72 15.62
N ARG A 8 42.70 -7.85 14.70
CA ARG A 8 43.06 -7.66 13.27
C ARG A 8 42.47 -8.68 12.26
N ALA A 9 42.15 -8.35 11.00
CA ALA A 9 42.53 -7.22 10.15
C ALA A 9 41.44 -6.92 9.10
N ARG A 10 41.37 -5.64 8.69
CA ARG A 10 40.75 -5.19 7.43
C ARG A 10 41.59 -5.65 6.24
N HIS A 11 40.97 -6.15 5.17
CA HIS A 11 41.51 -6.01 3.83
C HIS A 11 40.44 -5.57 2.83
N SER A 12 40.68 -4.38 2.29
CA SER A 12 40.03 -3.82 1.12
C SER A 12 40.69 -4.40 -0.13
N SER A 13 39.90 -4.98 -1.02
CA SER A 13 40.35 -5.28 -2.38
C SER A 13 39.53 -4.45 -3.34
N ARG A 14 40.10 -3.29 -3.70
CA ARG A 14 39.68 -2.51 -4.88
C ARG A 14 40.14 -3.28 -6.10
N THR A 15 39.20 -3.79 -6.90
CA THR A 15 39.49 -4.27 -8.26
C THR A 15 39.17 -3.16 -9.24
N THR A 16 40.23 -2.48 -9.67
CA THR A 16 40.29 -1.61 -10.84
C THR A 16 40.05 -2.44 -12.11
N LEU A 17 39.02 -2.10 -12.89
CA LEU A 17 38.89 -2.56 -14.28
C LEU A 17 39.49 -1.51 -15.23
N PRO A 18 40.31 -1.91 -16.21
CA PRO A 18 40.94 -1.00 -17.14
C PRO A 18 40.00 -0.56 -18.28
N ARG A 19 40.33 0.63 -18.79
CA ARG A 19 39.78 1.31 -19.96
C ARG A 19 39.94 0.51 -21.27
N ALA A 20 38.95 0.73 -22.14
CA ALA A 20 39.03 0.88 -23.59
C ALA A 20 39.60 -0.28 -24.42
N VAL A 21 38.71 -0.94 -25.15
CA VAL A 21 39.02 -1.52 -26.45
C VAL A 21 38.03 -0.93 -27.46
N LEU A 22 38.57 -0.12 -28.37
CA LEU A 22 37.91 0.26 -29.62
C LEU A 22 37.73 -1.01 -30.46
N PHE A 23 36.50 -1.34 -30.83
CA PHE A 23 36.23 -2.24 -31.94
C PHE A 23 35.55 -1.46 -33.06
N THR A 24 36.32 -1.24 -34.12
CA THR A 24 35.84 -0.80 -35.43
C THR A 24 35.68 -2.04 -36.29
N VAL A 25 34.45 -2.47 -36.60
CA VAL A 25 34.21 -3.45 -37.67
C VAL A 25 32.92 -3.11 -38.43
N ALA A 26 33.16 -2.79 -39.70
CA ALA A 26 32.40 -3.09 -40.92
C ALA A 26 30.89 -2.82 -40.98
N LEU A 27 30.59 -1.79 -41.77
CA LEU A 27 29.39 -1.58 -42.56
C LEU A 27 29.17 -2.76 -43.52
N CYS A 28 28.07 -3.52 -43.35
CA CYS A 28 27.53 -4.41 -44.39
C CYS A 28 26.13 -3.93 -44.78
N LEU A 29 26.02 -3.43 -46.00
CA LEU A 29 24.78 -3.20 -46.73
C LEU A 29 24.29 -4.50 -47.37
N ALA A 30 22.97 -4.54 -47.61
CA ALA A 30 22.18 -5.44 -48.45
C ALA A 30 21.49 -6.64 -47.76
N GLY A 31 20.16 -6.63 -47.83
CA GLY A 31 19.32 -7.80 -47.58
C GLY A 31 17.92 -7.51 -47.05
N THR A 32 17.09 -6.72 -47.75
CA THR A 32 15.64 -6.66 -47.47
C THR A 32 14.96 -7.92 -48.01
N GLY A 33 14.94 -8.97 -47.20
CA GLY A 33 14.02 -10.09 -47.36
C GLY A 33 12.93 -10.00 -46.28
N PRO A 34 11.65 -10.29 -46.59
CA PRO A 34 10.62 -10.38 -45.56
C PRO A 34 10.94 -11.63 -44.72
N THR A 35 11.57 -11.43 -43.56
CA THR A 35 11.59 -12.46 -42.53
C THR A 35 10.16 -12.59 -42.04
N ALA A 36 9.45 -13.58 -42.57
CA ALA A 36 8.24 -14.10 -41.97
C ALA A 36 8.61 -14.52 -40.54
N SER A 37 8.25 -13.70 -39.56
CA SER A 37 8.31 -14.05 -38.16
C SER A 37 7.50 -15.31 -37.97
N LEU A 38 8.19 -16.44 -37.83
CA LEU A 38 7.62 -17.67 -37.28
C LEU A 38 7.22 -17.35 -35.84
N VAL A 39 6.02 -16.81 -35.67
CA VAL A 39 5.30 -16.83 -34.41
C VAL A 39 5.02 -18.30 -34.15
N LEU A 40 5.93 -18.96 -33.45
CA LEU A 40 5.61 -20.19 -32.74
C LEU A 40 4.44 -19.82 -31.84
N ALA A 41 3.24 -20.26 -32.23
CA ALA A 41 2.07 -20.23 -31.39
C ALA A 41 2.39 -21.10 -30.17
N GLN A 42 3.00 -20.48 -29.14
CA GLN A 42 2.94 -21.03 -27.80
C GLN A 42 1.46 -21.24 -27.54
N THR A 43 1.04 -22.50 -27.43
CA THR A 43 -0.30 -22.84 -26.96
C THR A 43 -0.46 -22.13 -25.62
N ALA A 44 -1.17 -21.00 -25.67
CA ALA A 44 -1.33 -20.09 -24.55
C ALA A 44 -1.79 -20.89 -23.35
N ARG A 45 -1.05 -20.81 -22.24
CA ARG A 45 -1.55 -21.38 -20.99
C ARG A 45 -2.93 -20.75 -20.73
N PRO A 46 -3.94 -21.52 -20.31
CA PRO A 46 -5.23 -20.95 -19.99
C PRO A 46 -5.12 -20.04 -18.76
N ASP A 47 -5.96 -19.02 -18.71
CA ASP A 47 -6.13 -18.18 -17.53
C ASP A 47 -6.83 -18.96 -16.42
N ARG A 48 -6.63 -18.53 -15.17
CA ARG A 48 -7.27 -19.10 -13.99
C ARG A 48 -7.98 -18.00 -13.21
N VAL A 49 -9.26 -18.21 -12.91
CA VAL A 49 -10.07 -17.28 -12.11
C VAL A 49 -10.52 -17.97 -10.84
N ASN A 50 -10.06 -17.45 -9.71
CA ASN A 50 -10.47 -17.91 -8.39
C ASN A 50 -11.62 -17.04 -7.90
N TRP A 51 -12.76 -17.64 -7.59
CA TRP A 51 -13.96 -16.92 -7.17
C TRP A 51 -14.72 -17.67 -6.06
N VAL A 52 -15.55 -16.95 -5.31
CA VAL A 52 -16.35 -17.51 -4.21
C VAL A 52 -17.71 -17.97 -4.73
N ASN A 53 -17.99 -19.25 -4.60
CA ASN A 53 -19.27 -19.83 -5.01
C ASN A 53 -20.40 -19.52 -3.98
N PRO A 54 -21.68 -19.82 -4.29
CA PRO A 54 -22.79 -19.56 -3.37
C PRO A 54 -22.69 -20.28 -2.01
N ARG A 55 -21.83 -21.29 -1.87
CA ARG A 55 -21.55 -22.00 -0.62
C ARG A 55 -20.39 -21.38 0.17
N GLY A 56 -19.86 -20.23 -0.27
CA GLY A 56 -18.73 -19.56 0.37
C GLY A 56 -17.37 -20.20 0.11
N MET A 57 -17.27 -21.22 -0.75
CA MET A 57 -16.00 -21.89 -1.05
C MET A 57 -15.31 -21.25 -2.26
N ILE A 58 -13.98 -21.17 -2.22
CA ILE A 58 -13.17 -20.74 -3.37
C ILE A 58 -13.18 -21.85 -4.41
N THR A 59 -13.55 -21.51 -5.64
CA THR A 59 -13.52 -22.38 -6.82
C THR A 59 -12.63 -21.75 -7.89
N THR A 60 -11.94 -22.57 -8.67
CA THR A 60 -11.08 -22.14 -9.76
C THR A 60 -11.69 -22.58 -11.09
N ASP A 61 -11.97 -21.63 -11.97
CA ASP A 61 -12.27 -21.91 -13.37
C ASP A 61 -11.03 -21.64 -14.23
N THR A 62 -10.80 -22.49 -15.22
CA THR A 62 -9.65 -22.42 -16.14
C THR A 62 -10.14 -22.27 -17.57
N GLY A 63 -9.71 -21.23 -18.28
CA GLY A 63 -10.18 -20.90 -19.63
C GLY A 63 -9.54 -19.62 -20.15
N THR A 64 -10.08 -19.04 -21.21
CA THR A 64 -9.59 -17.75 -21.76
C THR A 64 -10.50 -16.63 -21.29
N ILE A 65 -9.96 -15.63 -20.58
CA ILE A 65 -10.74 -14.46 -20.19
C ILE A 65 -11.02 -13.62 -21.43
N THR A 66 -12.29 -13.33 -21.68
CA THR A 66 -12.73 -12.50 -22.80
C THR A 66 -13.16 -11.10 -22.33
N LYS A 67 -13.63 -10.97 -21.08
CA LYS A 67 -13.98 -9.69 -20.44
C LYS A 67 -13.52 -9.67 -18.98
N ASN A 68 -12.97 -8.54 -18.54
CA ASN A 68 -12.58 -8.30 -17.15
C ASN A 68 -13.06 -6.91 -16.69
N SER A 69 -14.36 -6.79 -16.46
CA SER A 69 -15.01 -5.52 -16.17
C SER A 69 -15.41 -5.35 -14.69
N LEU A 70 -15.84 -4.15 -14.32
CA LEU A 70 -16.31 -3.80 -12.98
C LEU A 70 -17.41 -4.74 -12.51
N ASP A 71 -18.38 -5.03 -13.37
CA ASP A 71 -19.52 -5.90 -13.06
C ASP A 71 -19.16 -7.38 -13.08
N LYS A 72 -18.45 -7.83 -14.13
CA LYS A 72 -18.31 -9.24 -14.46
C LYS A 72 -16.93 -9.59 -15.04
N VAL A 73 -16.48 -10.80 -14.75
CA VAL A 73 -15.41 -11.49 -15.47
C VAL A 73 -16.04 -12.58 -16.32
N VAL A 74 -15.74 -12.57 -17.63
CA VAL A 74 -16.25 -13.58 -18.57
C VAL A 74 -15.09 -14.46 -19.02
N ILE A 75 -15.30 -15.77 -18.90
CA ILE A 75 -14.32 -16.81 -19.22
C ILE A 75 -14.92 -17.70 -20.29
N ASP A 76 -14.22 -17.85 -21.39
CA ASP A 76 -14.47 -18.88 -22.40
C ASP A 76 -13.81 -20.20 -21.98
N LEU A 77 -14.64 -21.22 -21.76
CA LEU A 77 -14.21 -22.58 -21.41
C LEU A 77 -14.09 -23.49 -22.66
N GLY A 78 -14.14 -22.92 -23.85
CA GLY A 78 -14.00 -23.57 -25.16
C GLY A 78 -15.31 -24.11 -25.74
N ARG A 79 -16.25 -24.56 -24.89
CA ARG A 79 -17.59 -25.00 -25.32
C ARG A 79 -18.70 -24.06 -24.88
N ASN A 80 -18.47 -23.32 -23.80
CA ASN A 80 -19.43 -22.43 -23.17
C ASN A 80 -18.68 -21.24 -22.58
N GLU A 81 -19.34 -20.08 -22.55
CA GLU A 81 -18.88 -18.94 -21.76
C GLU A 81 -19.49 -18.98 -20.36
N LYS A 82 -18.71 -18.54 -19.37
CA LYS A 82 -19.14 -18.38 -17.99
C LYS A 82 -18.91 -16.96 -17.55
N SER A 83 -19.98 -16.31 -17.11
CA SER A 83 -19.93 -14.98 -16.51
C SER A 83 -19.95 -15.08 -14.99
N ILE A 84 -18.98 -14.45 -14.35
CA ILE A 84 -18.80 -14.43 -12.89
C ILE A 84 -18.87 -12.98 -12.44
N ASP A 85 -19.71 -12.70 -11.45
CA ASP A 85 -19.77 -11.38 -10.81
C ASP A 85 -18.40 -11.01 -10.23
N SER A 86 -17.87 -9.85 -10.61
CA SER A 86 -16.55 -9.37 -10.21
C SER A 86 -16.39 -9.25 -8.70
N LYS A 87 -17.47 -9.02 -7.94
CA LYS A 87 -17.42 -9.00 -6.47
C LYS A 87 -17.13 -10.37 -5.86
N LYS A 88 -17.38 -11.45 -6.61
CA LYS A 88 -17.08 -12.83 -6.20
C LYS A 88 -15.67 -13.25 -6.61
N VAL A 89 -15.05 -12.55 -7.55
CA VAL A 89 -13.70 -12.87 -8.04
C VAL A 89 -12.66 -12.42 -7.01
N ARG A 90 -11.88 -13.38 -6.51
CA ARG A 90 -10.80 -13.15 -5.53
C ARG A 90 -9.46 -12.91 -6.19
N SER A 91 -9.15 -13.64 -7.26
CA SER A 91 -7.92 -13.42 -8.03
C SER A 91 -8.04 -13.95 -9.45
N VAL A 92 -7.24 -13.35 -10.33
CA VAL A 92 -7.09 -13.74 -11.73
C VAL A 92 -5.61 -13.97 -12.01
N ALA A 93 -5.27 -15.13 -12.55
CA ALA A 93 -3.93 -15.43 -13.03
C ALA A 93 -4.01 -15.60 -14.56
N PHE A 94 -3.39 -14.68 -15.28
CA PHE A 94 -3.36 -14.71 -16.74
C PHE A 94 -2.33 -15.74 -17.23
N GLY A 95 -2.74 -16.61 -18.15
CA GLY A 95 -1.88 -17.66 -18.67
C GLY A 95 -1.01 -17.21 -19.84
N ALA A 96 -1.56 -16.43 -20.78
CA ALA A 96 -0.80 -15.74 -21.81
C ALA A 96 -0.49 -14.30 -21.40
N VAL A 97 0.78 -14.04 -21.11
CA VAL A 97 1.33 -12.73 -20.74
C VAL A 97 2.67 -12.50 -21.47
N PRO A 98 3.05 -11.24 -21.75
CA PRO A 98 4.36 -10.92 -22.31
C PRO A 98 5.52 -11.41 -21.43
N PRO A 99 6.70 -11.74 -22.00
CA PRO A 99 7.88 -12.12 -21.22
C PRO A 99 8.26 -11.09 -20.15
N SER A 100 8.17 -9.79 -20.48
CA SER A 100 8.42 -8.66 -19.58
C SER A 100 7.50 -8.65 -18.36
N PHE A 101 6.29 -9.19 -18.45
CA PHE A 101 5.39 -9.35 -17.30
C PHE A 101 5.98 -10.36 -16.29
N ASN A 102 6.45 -11.51 -16.80
CA ASN A 102 7.06 -12.54 -15.94
C ASN A 102 8.39 -12.06 -15.34
N GLU A 103 9.18 -11.29 -16.09
CA GLU A 103 10.37 -10.62 -15.55
C GLU A 103 10.00 -9.63 -14.44
N GLY A 104 8.94 -8.83 -14.63
CA GLY A 104 8.40 -7.93 -13.62
C GLY A 104 8.07 -8.67 -12.33
N VAL A 105 7.37 -9.80 -12.42
CA VAL A 105 7.08 -10.66 -11.25
C VAL A 105 8.37 -11.14 -10.59
N ALA A 106 9.33 -11.65 -11.36
CA ALA A 106 10.60 -12.14 -10.82
C ALA A 106 11.43 -11.04 -10.13
N TYR A 107 11.45 -9.82 -10.68
CA TYR A 107 12.10 -8.67 -10.04
C TYR A 107 11.37 -8.24 -8.77
N PHE A 108 10.03 -8.25 -8.79
CA PHE A 108 9.21 -7.90 -7.64
C PHE A 108 9.46 -8.85 -6.47
N ASP A 109 9.49 -10.17 -6.73
CA ASP A 109 9.77 -11.19 -5.72
C ASP A 109 11.16 -11.05 -5.09
N ARG A 110 12.15 -10.58 -5.88
CA ARG A 110 13.51 -10.26 -5.43
C ARG A 110 13.62 -8.89 -4.77
N ARG A 111 12.51 -8.17 -4.59
CA ARG A 111 12.44 -6.79 -4.07
C ARG A 111 13.24 -5.78 -4.89
N SER A 112 13.46 -6.06 -6.17
CA SER A 112 14.06 -5.12 -7.13
C SER A 112 12.95 -4.27 -7.74
N PHE A 113 12.36 -3.41 -6.92
CA PHE A 113 11.09 -2.73 -7.25
C PHE A 113 11.20 -1.78 -8.45
N GLU A 114 12.34 -1.08 -8.62
CA GLU A 114 12.57 -0.23 -9.80
C GLU A 114 12.57 -1.04 -11.11
N ASN A 115 13.31 -2.15 -11.14
CA ASN A 115 13.37 -3.04 -12.31
C ASN A 115 12.03 -3.73 -12.57
N ALA A 116 11.33 -4.11 -11.50
CA ALA A 116 9.98 -4.67 -11.59
C ALA A 116 9.03 -3.68 -12.27
N ALA A 117 9.02 -2.42 -11.81
CA ALA A 117 8.18 -1.38 -12.36
C ALA A 117 8.45 -1.14 -13.85
N LYS A 118 9.73 -1.03 -14.25
CA LYS A 118 10.12 -0.89 -15.66
C LYS A 118 9.69 -2.08 -16.52
N ALA A 119 9.88 -3.31 -16.04
CA ALA A 119 9.47 -4.50 -16.77
C ALA A 119 7.94 -4.58 -16.94
N PHE A 120 7.18 -4.21 -15.90
CA PHE A 120 5.72 -4.11 -15.98
C PHE A 120 5.25 -2.99 -16.93
N GLN A 121 5.93 -1.84 -16.98
CA GLN A 121 5.63 -0.79 -17.96
C GLN A 121 5.83 -1.28 -19.40
N VAL A 122 6.91 -2.02 -19.66
CA VAL A 122 7.14 -2.64 -20.98
C VAL A 122 6.00 -3.61 -21.33
N ALA A 123 5.55 -4.43 -20.37
CA ALA A 123 4.41 -5.32 -20.58
C ALA A 123 3.08 -4.56 -20.80
N ALA A 124 2.88 -3.43 -20.13
CA ALA A 124 1.70 -2.59 -20.32
C ALA A 124 1.67 -1.90 -21.70
N GLY A 125 2.84 -1.58 -22.26
CA GLY A 125 3.00 -1.00 -23.59
C GLY A 125 3.03 -2.02 -24.74
N ASP A 126 3.00 -3.32 -24.46
CA ASP A 126 3.07 -4.36 -25.49
C ASP A 126 1.77 -4.42 -26.31
N GLY A 127 1.83 -3.97 -27.57
CA GLY A 127 0.68 -3.95 -28.48
C GLY A 127 0.05 -5.32 -28.76
N SER A 128 0.78 -6.42 -28.54
CA SER A 128 0.28 -7.79 -28.72
C SER A 128 -0.42 -8.36 -27.48
N ALA A 129 -0.28 -7.70 -26.33
CA ALA A 129 -0.91 -8.13 -25.09
C ALA A 129 -2.41 -7.82 -25.09
N ARG A 130 -3.19 -8.69 -24.44
CA ARG A 130 -4.62 -8.47 -24.19
C ARG A 130 -4.83 -7.27 -23.27
N GLU A 131 -5.88 -6.48 -23.49
CA GLU A 131 -6.11 -5.22 -22.77
C GLU A 131 -6.13 -5.37 -21.24
N PHE A 132 -6.76 -6.41 -20.70
CA PHE A 132 -6.77 -6.64 -19.25
C PHE A 132 -5.41 -7.10 -18.69
N VAL A 133 -4.53 -7.66 -19.52
CA VAL A 133 -3.13 -7.96 -19.14
C VAL A 133 -2.34 -6.66 -19.08
N LYS A 134 -2.50 -5.77 -20.06
CA LYS A 134 -1.91 -4.42 -20.02
C LYS A 134 -2.33 -3.65 -18.78
N ALA A 135 -3.64 -3.65 -18.48
CA ALA A 135 -4.20 -3.03 -17.30
C ALA A 135 -3.56 -3.59 -16.01
N ARG A 136 -3.47 -4.92 -15.88
CA ARG A 136 -2.83 -5.54 -14.70
C ARG A 136 -1.35 -5.20 -14.61
N ALA A 137 -0.63 -5.20 -15.73
CA ALA A 137 0.78 -4.84 -15.79
C ALA A 137 0.99 -3.41 -15.29
N ARG A 138 0.19 -2.46 -15.78
CA ARG A 138 0.22 -1.05 -15.35
C ARG A 138 -0.04 -0.89 -13.85
N LEU A 139 -1.06 -1.58 -13.33
CA LEU A 139 -1.33 -1.58 -11.88
C LEU A 139 -0.15 -2.16 -11.08
N SER A 140 0.47 -3.24 -11.55
CA SER A 140 1.65 -3.83 -10.90
C SER A 140 2.90 -2.96 -11.02
N ALA A 141 3.05 -2.16 -12.08
CA ALA A 141 4.08 -1.14 -12.17
C ALA A 141 3.90 -0.07 -11.07
N ALA A 142 2.66 0.40 -10.88
CA ALA A 142 2.36 1.35 -9.80
C ALA A 142 2.61 0.78 -8.40
N GLU A 143 2.19 -0.47 -8.15
CA GLU A 143 2.48 -1.18 -6.89
C GLU A 143 4.00 -1.28 -6.63
N ALA A 144 4.78 -1.59 -7.66
CA ALA A 144 6.24 -1.62 -7.58
C ALA A 144 6.84 -0.24 -7.30
N TYR A 145 6.40 0.82 -7.99
CA TYR A 145 6.86 2.18 -7.73
C TYR A 145 6.51 2.67 -6.32
N LEU A 146 5.34 2.33 -5.79
CA LEU A 146 4.97 2.63 -4.40
C LEU A 146 5.95 2.01 -3.39
N LEU A 147 6.38 0.76 -3.63
CA LEU A 147 7.37 0.11 -2.77
C LEU A 147 8.78 0.67 -2.99
N HIS A 148 9.15 1.02 -4.22
CA HIS A 148 10.42 1.68 -4.52
C HIS A 148 10.53 3.06 -3.87
N GLY A 149 9.40 3.75 -3.68
CA GLY A 149 9.28 5.03 -3.00
C GLY A 149 9.89 5.08 -1.59
N ALA A 150 9.99 3.91 -0.92
CA ALA A 150 10.70 3.77 0.35
C ALA A 150 12.18 4.17 0.26
N THR A 151 12.82 3.87 -0.87
CA THR A 151 14.23 4.16 -1.15
C THR A 151 14.42 5.42 -1.98
N ASP A 152 13.50 5.71 -2.90
CA ASP A 152 13.53 6.89 -3.75
C ASP A 152 12.14 7.56 -3.79
N PRO A 153 11.92 8.62 -3.01
CA PRO A 153 10.62 9.32 -2.97
C PRO A 153 10.12 9.82 -4.33
N ALA A 154 11.01 10.05 -5.30
CA ALA A 154 10.59 10.45 -6.65
C ALA A 154 9.72 9.37 -7.33
N ALA A 155 9.86 8.10 -6.92
CA ALA A 155 9.05 7.00 -7.43
C ALA A 155 7.56 7.14 -7.07
N PHE A 156 7.17 7.89 -6.04
CA PHE A 156 5.75 8.12 -5.74
C PHE A 156 5.04 8.90 -6.86
N ALA A 157 5.74 9.84 -7.50
CA ALA A 157 5.21 10.56 -8.66
C ALA A 157 5.04 9.64 -9.88
N LEU A 158 5.95 8.69 -10.08
CA LEU A 158 5.84 7.67 -11.13
C LEU A 158 4.68 6.71 -10.86
N ALA A 159 4.50 6.27 -9.62
CA ALA A 159 3.34 5.47 -9.22
C ALA A 159 2.02 6.20 -9.51
N ARG A 160 1.96 7.49 -9.17
CA ARG A 160 0.79 8.34 -9.44
C ARG A 160 0.48 8.38 -10.94
N ALA A 161 1.48 8.65 -11.78
CA ALA A 161 1.30 8.72 -13.22
C ALA A 161 0.74 7.41 -13.80
N GLU A 162 1.28 6.25 -13.42
CA GLU A 162 0.78 4.94 -13.87
C GLU A 162 -0.68 4.70 -13.45
N LEU A 163 -1.07 5.15 -12.25
CA LEU A 163 -2.43 4.99 -11.73
C LEU A 163 -3.43 5.94 -12.41
N GLU A 164 -3.02 7.18 -12.69
CA GLU A 164 -3.81 8.13 -13.46
C GLU A 164 -4.07 7.59 -14.87
N THR A 165 -3.03 7.10 -15.55
CA THR A 165 -3.18 6.46 -16.87
C THR A 165 -4.05 5.20 -16.79
N PHE A 166 -3.93 4.37 -15.74
CA PHE A 166 -4.82 3.23 -15.55
C PHE A 166 -6.29 3.68 -15.45
N ILE A 167 -6.58 4.68 -14.62
CA ILE A 167 -7.95 5.16 -14.37
C ILE A 167 -8.54 5.77 -15.64
N GLU A 168 -7.74 6.44 -16.45
CA GLU A 168 -8.16 7.01 -17.73
C GLU A 168 -8.45 5.93 -18.78
N ASP A 169 -7.52 4.99 -18.98
CA ASP A 169 -7.58 3.99 -20.05
C ASP A 169 -8.54 2.82 -19.72
N HIS A 170 -8.79 2.55 -18.43
CA HIS A 170 -9.45 1.33 -17.98
C HIS A 170 -10.63 1.59 -17.01
N LYS A 171 -11.50 2.54 -17.38
CA LYS A 171 -12.66 2.99 -16.59
C LYS A 171 -13.68 1.90 -16.23
N ASP A 172 -13.74 0.81 -17.00
CA ASP A 172 -14.63 -0.32 -16.72
C ASP A 172 -13.88 -1.52 -16.14
N ASN A 173 -12.60 -1.42 -15.74
CA ASN A 173 -11.85 -2.58 -15.26
C ASN A 173 -12.17 -2.91 -13.80
N ARG A 174 -12.25 -4.21 -13.44
CA ARG A 174 -12.52 -4.67 -12.06
C ARG A 174 -11.56 -4.11 -11.00
N GLU A 175 -10.33 -3.79 -11.39
CA GLU A 175 -9.31 -3.26 -10.48
C GLU A 175 -9.37 -1.73 -10.31
N LEU A 176 -10.31 -1.03 -10.97
CA LEU A 176 -10.45 0.42 -10.85
C LEU A 176 -10.59 0.90 -9.39
N PRO A 177 -11.40 0.27 -8.51
CA PRO A 177 -11.47 0.68 -7.10
C PRO A 177 -10.12 0.54 -6.38
N SER A 178 -9.38 -0.54 -6.68
CA SER A 178 -8.04 -0.78 -6.16
C SER A 178 -7.05 0.28 -6.65
N ALA A 179 -7.08 0.61 -7.93
CA ALA A 179 -6.22 1.63 -8.55
C ALA A 179 -6.47 3.01 -7.95
N ARG A 180 -7.74 3.42 -7.77
CA ARG A 180 -8.09 4.68 -7.11
C ARG A 180 -7.61 4.74 -5.66
N ARG A 181 -7.73 3.63 -4.92
CA ARG A 181 -7.21 3.55 -3.55
C ARG A 181 -5.68 3.68 -3.51
N LEU A 182 -4.98 3.08 -4.47
CA LEU A 182 -3.53 3.23 -4.61
C LEU A 182 -3.15 4.64 -5.06
N LEU A 183 -3.97 5.32 -5.86
CA LEU A 183 -3.71 6.69 -6.31
C LEU A 183 -3.74 7.64 -5.10
N GLY A 184 -4.77 7.54 -4.26
CA GLY A 184 -4.81 8.27 -3.00
C GLY A 184 -3.59 7.97 -2.11
N ARG A 185 -3.08 6.73 -2.14
CA ARG A 185 -1.90 6.35 -1.36
C ARG A 185 -0.64 7.00 -1.89
N ALA A 186 -0.43 6.96 -3.21
CA ALA A 186 0.68 7.62 -3.89
C ALA A 186 0.68 9.13 -3.60
N GLN A 187 -0.49 9.78 -3.69
CA GLN A 187 -0.65 11.20 -3.38
C GLN A 187 -0.29 11.51 -1.91
N ARG A 188 -0.72 10.70 -0.93
CA ARG A 188 -0.30 10.89 0.47
C ARG A 188 1.20 10.77 0.66
N LEU A 189 1.81 9.77 0.04
CA LEU A 189 3.24 9.51 0.13
C LEU A 189 4.06 10.57 -0.61
N ALA A 190 3.49 11.25 -1.59
CA ALA A 190 4.05 12.43 -2.24
C ALA A 190 3.83 13.74 -1.44
N GLY A 191 3.16 13.70 -0.29
CA GLY A 191 2.85 14.88 0.53
C GLY A 191 1.62 15.67 0.08
N GLU A 192 0.85 15.15 -0.87
CA GLU A 192 -0.31 15.82 -1.48
C GLU A 192 -1.60 15.49 -0.72
N ALA A 193 -1.64 15.82 0.58
CA ALA A 193 -2.71 15.40 1.49
C ALA A 193 -4.12 15.79 1.02
N ALA A 194 -4.31 16.99 0.47
CA ALA A 194 -5.62 17.45 -0.02
C ALA A 194 -6.08 16.69 -1.26
N ALA A 195 -5.18 16.43 -2.22
CA ALA A 195 -5.48 15.66 -3.42
C ALA A 195 -5.81 14.22 -3.06
N ALA A 196 -5.03 13.61 -2.16
CA ALA A 196 -5.30 12.28 -1.64
C ALA A 196 -6.68 12.18 -0.98
N ALA A 197 -7.04 13.16 -0.14
CA ALA A 197 -8.33 13.19 0.52
C ALA A 197 -9.49 13.19 -0.50
N ALA A 198 -9.39 14.01 -1.55
CA ALA A 198 -10.38 14.08 -2.61
C ALA A 198 -10.50 12.75 -3.39
N THR A 199 -9.37 12.14 -3.79
CA THR A 199 -9.36 10.87 -4.51
C THR A 199 -10.01 9.75 -3.70
N TYR A 200 -9.66 9.65 -2.41
CA TYR A 200 -10.21 8.64 -1.51
C TYR A 200 -11.69 8.84 -1.19
N ASP A 201 -12.11 10.09 -0.97
CA ASP A 201 -13.50 10.43 -0.67
C ASP A 201 -14.39 10.14 -1.89
N ALA A 202 -13.94 10.49 -3.11
CA ALA A 202 -14.63 10.12 -4.34
C ALA A 202 -14.85 8.60 -4.46
N LEU A 203 -13.81 7.80 -4.20
CA LEU A 203 -13.92 6.33 -4.17
C LEU A 203 -14.95 5.84 -3.15
N TYR A 204 -14.93 6.39 -1.93
CA TYR A 204 -15.88 6.01 -0.87
C TYR A 204 -17.32 6.38 -1.24
N ARG A 205 -17.53 7.60 -1.75
CA ARG A 205 -18.86 8.12 -2.09
C ARG A 205 -19.49 7.36 -3.26
N GLU A 206 -18.72 7.00 -4.29
CA GLU A 206 -19.23 6.16 -5.38
C GLU A 206 -19.67 4.77 -4.90
N ALA A 207 -19.00 4.20 -3.91
CA ALA A 207 -19.44 2.93 -3.34
C ALA A 207 -20.71 3.07 -2.48
N SER A 208 -20.84 4.20 -1.77
CA SER A 208 -22.01 4.48 -0.93
C SER A 208 -23.31 4.60 -1.71
N THR A 209 -23.24 4.87 -3.02
CA THR A 209 -24.42 4.87 -3.93
C THR A 209 -24.77 3.48 -4.46
N GLY A 210 -24.09 2.42 -4.01
CA GLY A 210 -24.37 1.04 -4.43
C GLY A 210 -23.86 0.71 -5.84
N THR A 211 -22.81 1.40 -6.31
CA THR A 211 -22.24 1.19 -7.64
C THR A 211 -21.75 -0.25 -7.80
N GLU A 212 -22.26 -0.95 -8.82
CA GLU A 212 -21.87 -2.33 -9.11
C GLU A 212 -20.37 -2.43 -9.40
N GLY A 213 -19.73 -3.50 -8.91
CA GLY A 213 -18.30 -3.71 -9.10
C GLY A 213 -17.37 -3.01 -8.12
N TYR A 214 -17.88 -2.19 -7.20
CA TYR A 214 -17.10 -1.55 -6.13
C TYR A 214 -17.13 -2.39 -4.85
N PRO A 215 -16.07 -3.14 -4.50
CA PRO A 215 -16.09 -3.95 -3.29
C PRO A 215 -16.16 -3.05 -2.06
N LEU A 216 -17.21 -3.21 -1.24
CA LEU A 216 -17.46 -2.37 -0.07
C LEU A 216 -16.21 -2.22 0.81
N LYS A 217 -15.51 -3.33 1.09
CA LYS A 217 -14.27 -3.33 1.85
C LYS A 217 -13.22 -2.34 1.31
N THR A 218 -12.93 -2.41 0.01
CA THR A 218 -11.94 -1.53 -0.63
C THR A 218 -12.33 -0.08 -0.49
N CYS A 219 -13.62 0.21 -0.59
CA CYS A 219 -14.16 1.57 -0.54
C CYS A 219 -14.20 2.13 0.88
N LEU A 220 -14.48 1.30 1.89
CA LEU A 220 -14.35 1.67 3.30
C LEU A 220 -12.90 2.00 3.67
N TYR A 221 -11.93 1.21 3.18
CA TYR A 221 -10.51 1.58 3.32
C TYR A 221 -10.15 2.87 2.55
N GLY A 222 -10.83 3.13 1.42
CA GLY A 222 -10.78 4.42 0.75
C GLY A 222 -11.23 5.55 1.68
N GLY A 223 -12.42 5.44 2.27
CA GLY A 223 -12.94 6.44 3.21
C GLY A 223 -12.03 6.65 4.42
N LEU A 224 -11.48 5.58 5.00
CA LEU A 224 -10.49 5.69 6.09
C LEU A 224 -9.25 6.48 5.63
N GLY A 225 -8.73 6.16 4.45
CA GLY A 225 -7.64 6.90 3.82
C GLY A 225 -7.96 8.38 3.59
N ALA A 226 -9.20 8.71 3.20
CA ALA A 226 -9.67 10.08 3.06
C ALA A 226 -9.73 10.81 4.40
N ALA A 227 -10.25 10.18 5.46
CA ALA A 227 -10.36 10.82 6.77
C ALA A 227 -8.97 11.18 7.33
N GLU A 228 -8.01 10.26 7.21
CA GLU A 228 -6.63 10.52 7.59
C GLU A 228 -5.95 11.59 6.73
N ALA A 229 -6.22 11.59 5.41
CA ALA A 229 -5.69 12.61 4.51
C ALA A 229 -6.31 14.00 4.78
N TYR A 230 -7.59 14.07 5.14
CA TYR A 230 -8.25 15.31 5.57
C TYR A 230 -7.63 15.85 6.87
N ILE A 231 -7.28 14.99 7.84
CA ILE A 231 -6.52 15.41 9.03
C ILE A 231 -5.18 16.01 8.60
N ALA A 232 -4.41 15.31 7.76
CA ALA A 232 -3.11 15.78 7.29
C ALA A 232 -3.20 17.08 6.47
N ALA A 233 -4.32 17.30 5.77
CA ALA A 233 -4.62 18.52 5.03
C ALA A 233 -5.20 19.66 5.89
N GLY A 234 -5.26 19.50 7.22
CA GLY A 234 -5.77 20.53 8.13
C GLY A 234 -7.29 20.69 8.14
N ASN A 235 -8.04 19.68 7.71
CA ASN A 235 -9.52 19.67 7.63
C ASN A 235 -10.17 18.66 8.60
N PRO A 236 -10.00 18.81 9.93
CA PRO A 236 -10.48 17.84 10.91
C PRO A 236 -12.01 17.80 11.08
N ASN A 237 -12.76 18.75 10.50
CA ASN A 237 -14.22 18.69 10.47
C ASN A 237 -14.69 17.65 9.45
N LYS A 238 -14.20 17.73 8.20
CA LYS A 238 -14.49 16.74 7.16
C LYS A 238 -14.04 15.32 7.55
N ALA A 239 -12.87 15.21 8.18
CA ALA A 239 -12.39 13.93 8.69
C ALA A 239 -13.34 13.32 9.73
N ARG A 240 -13.83 14.14 10.68
CA ARG A 240 -14.79 13.69 11.71
C ARG A 240 -16.08 13.16 11.08
N ASP A 241 -16.67 13.91 10.16
CA ASP A 241 -17.91 13.50 9.49
C ASP A 241 -17.71 12.15 8.78
N LEU A 242 -16.58 12.00 8.10
CA LEU A 242 -16.24 10.75 7.42
C LEU A 242 -16.00 9.58 8.37
N TYR A 243 -15.39 9.80 9.53
CA TYR A 243 -15.24 8.74 10.55
C TYR A 243 -16.59 8.28 11.12
N LEU A 244 -17.55 9.19 11.31
CA LEU A 244 -18.91 8.84 11.73
C LEU A 244 -19.64 8.02 10.65
N ASP A 245 -19.53 8.45 9.39
CA ASP A 245 -20.07 7.70 8.24
C ASP A 245 -19.46 6.29 8.17
N LEU A 246 -18.15 6.17 8.33
CA LEU A 246 -17.42 4.90 8.31
C LEU A 246 -17.79 3.98 9.47
N GLU A 247 -17.97 4.51 10.69
CA GLU A 247 -18.40 3.70 11.84
C GLU A 247 -19.77 3.07 11.55
N SER A 248 -20.70 3.86 11.00
CA SER A 248 -22.02 3.37 10.59
C SER A 248 -21.91 2.30 9.49
N ALA A 249 -21.21 2.61 8.39
CA ALA A 249 -21.07 1.71 7.25
C ALA A 249 -20.33 0.40 7.58
N ALA A 250 -19.27 0.47 8.41
CA ALA A 250 -18.55 -0.72 8.87
C ALA A 250 -19.41 -1.57 9.83
N THR A 251 -20.24 -0.94 10.67
CA THR A 251 -21.18 -1.65 11.54
C THR A 251 -22.23 -2.39 10.72
N SER A 252 -22.87 -1.72 9.75
CA SER A 252 -23.84 -2.35 8.85
C SER A 252 -23.21 -3.47 8.03
N GLY A 253 -22.06 -3.23 7.40
CA GLY A 253 -21.38 -4.26 6.62
C GLY A 253 -20.95 -5.46 7.47
N LEU A 254 -20.57 -5.26 8.73
CA LEU A 254 -20.27 -6.38 9.64
C LEU A 254 -21.52 -7.21 10.00
N ALA A 255 -22.69 -6.59 10.06
CA ALA A 255 -23.96 -7.28 10.29
C ALA A 255 -24.40 -8.13 9.08
N ASP A 256 -24.07 -7.68 7.87
CA ASP A 256 -24.39 -8.39 6.63
C ASP A 256 -23.45 -9.56 6.31
N LEU A 257 -22.30 -9.64 7.00
CA LEU A 257 -21.31 -10.70 6.80
C LEU A 257 -21.58 -11.94 7.66
N ASP A 258 -21.55 -13.10 7.02
CA ASP A 258 -21.49 -14.41 7.69
C ASP A 258 -20.35 -14.47 8.72
N GLU A 259 -20.58 -15.15 9.85
CA GLU A 259 -19.63 -15.27 10.96
C GLU A 259 -18.26 -15.84 10.54
N ARG A 260 -18.22 -16.67 9.49
CA ARG A 260 -17.00 -17.29 8.97
C ARG A 260 -16.42 -16.53 7.78
N SER A 261 -17.00 -15.40 7.39
CA SER A 261 -16.48 -14.62 6.28
C SER A 261 -15.05 -14.14 6.57
N PRO A 262 -14.10 -14.37 5.64
CA PRO A 262 -12.73 -13.89 5.80
C PRO A 262 -12.64 -12.35 5.89
N ASP A 263 -13.67 -11.64 5.40
CA ASP A 263 -13.72 -10.19 5.39
C ASP A 263 -14.14 -9.60 6.76
N ARG A 264 -14.70 -10.40 7.70
CA ARG A 264 -15.12 -9.88 9.03
C ARG A 264 -13.99 -9.22 9.79
N ARG A 265 -12.78 -9.78 9.74
CA ARG A 265 -11.61 -9.21 10.43
C ARG A 265 -11.33 -7.80 9.93
N ASP A 266 -11.36 -7.59 8.62
CA ASP A 266 -11.08 -6.28 8.01
C ASP A 266 -12.13 -5.25 8.40
N PHE A 267 -13.42 -5.64 8.45
CA PHE A 267 -14.49 -4.75 8.92
C PHE A 267 -14.37 -4.40 10.40
N VAL A 268 -13.95 -5.35 11.25
CA VAL A 268 -13.68 -5.06 12.67
C VAL A 268 -12.50 -4.09 12.82
N LEU A 269 -11.44 -4.25 12.03
CA LEU A 269 -10.32 -3.30 12.01
C LEU A 269 -10.79 -1.91 11.58
N LEU A 270 -11.52 -1.80 10.47
CA LEU A 270 -12.09 -0.54 9.98
C LEU A 270 -12.98 0.14 11.03
N LEU A 271 -13.85 -0.62 11.69
CA LEU A 271 -14.73 -0.10 12.74
C LEU A 271 -13.92 0.42 13.95
N ASN A 272 -12.86 -0.28 14.34
CA ASN A 272 -11.98 0.18 15.42
C ASN A 272 -11.25 1.48 15.05
N GLU A 273 -10.73 1.60 13.83
CA GLU A 273 -10.09 2.85 13.37
C GLU A 273 -11.11 4.00 13.32
N ALA A 274 -12.30 3.75 12.79
CA ALA A 274 -13.36 4.76 12.71
C ALA A 274 -13.73 5.31 14.10
N ARG A 275 -13.86 4.42 15.09
CA ARG A 275 -14.14 4.77 16.49
C ARG A 275 -13.05 5.59 17.18
N LEU A 276 -11.82 5.53 16.68
CA LEU A 276 -10.69 6.33 17.18
C LEU A 276 -10.58 7.68 16.47
N GLY A 277 -11.25 7.85 15.33
CA GLY A 277 -11.17 9.02 14.46
C GLY A 277 -11.48 10.34 15.16
N GLU A 278 -12.47 10.37 16.04
CA GLU A 278 -12.79 11.57 16.86
C GLU A 278 -11.58 12.03 17.69
N GLY A 279 -10.86 11.10 18.31
CA GLY A 279 -9.66 11.41 19.10
C GLY A 279 -8.55 12.04 18.26
N PHE A 280 -8.34 11.54 17.04
CA PHE A 280 -7.36 12.12 16.12
C PHE A 280 -7.81 13.48 15.57
N CYS A 281 -9.12 13.69 15.37
CA CYS A 281 -9.67 15.00 15.04
C CYS A 281 -9.45 16.02 16.17
N LEU A 282 -9.60 15.61 17.44
CA LEU A 282 -9.30 16.45 18.60
C LEU A 282 -7.81 16.84 18.66
N LEU A 283 -6.90 15.90 18.38
CA LEU A 283 -5.47 16.20 18.27
C LEU A 283 -5.19 17.22 17.17
N ALA A 284 -5.77 17.03 15.98
CA ALA A 284 -5.59 17.94 14.85
C ALA A 284 -6.13 19.36 15.11
N ARG A 285 -7.14 19.50 15.97
CA ARG A 285 -7.69 20.79 16.43
C ARG A 285 -6.95 21.36 17.65
N ALA A 286 -5.80 20.79 18.03
CA ALA A 286 -5.05 21.14 19.23
C ALA A 286 -5.86 21.06 20.55
N SER A 287 -6.93 20.28 20.59
CA SER A 287 -7.76 20.05 21.79
C SER A 287 -7.16 18.94 22.66
N ILE A 288 -5.90 19.11 23.06
CA ILE A 288 -5.04 18.02 23.56
C ILE A 288 -5.60 17.34 24.81
N SER A 289 -6.08 18.12 25.80
CA SER A 289 -6.68 17.56 27.03
C SER A 289 -7.92 16.70 26.77
N GLN A 290 -8.73 17.09 25.79
CA GLN A 290 -9.91 16.34 25.38
C GLN A 290 -9.50 15.05 24.66
N ALA A 291 -8.51 15.12 23.74
CA ALA A 291 -7.96 13.96 23.08
C ALA A 291 -7.39 12.93 24.07
N ARG A 292 -6.60 13.39 25.06
CA ARG A 292 -6.05 12.53 26.12
C ARG A 292 -7.17 11.82 26.90
N THR A 293 -8.19 12.55 27.31
CA THR A 293 -9.36 11.99 28.03
C THR A 293 -10.08 10.95 27.18
N PHE A 294 -10.31 11.26 25.89
CA PHE A 294 -10.93 10.35 24.94
C PHE A 294 -10.15 9.04 24.79
N PHE A 295 -8.83 9.12 24.53
CA PHE A 295 -8.01 7.93 24.33
C PHE A 295 -7.85 7.10 25.61
N ASN A 296 -7.76 7.72 26.78
CA ASN A 296 -7.80 7.00 28.06
C ASN A 296 -9.13 6.25 28.25
N GLY A 297 -10.26 6.87 27.91
CA GLY A 297 -11.56 6.21 27.93
C GLY A 297 -11.62 5.00 26.99
N ARG A 298 -11.11 5.15 25.76
CA ARG A 298 -11.02 4.04 24.79
C ARG A 298 -10.10 2.93 25.27
N LEU A 299 -8.97 3.26 25.88
CA LEU A 299 -8.00 2.29 26.39
C LEU A 299 -8.59 1.44 27.52
N SER A 300 -9.31 2.06 28.46
CA SER A 300 -10.01 1.36 29.56
C SER A 300 -11.07 0.38 29.06
N GLY A 301 -11.71 0.67 27.93
CA GLY A 301 -12.71 -0.19 27.30
C GLY A 301 -12.17 -1.22 26.30
N ALA A 302 -10.88 -1.21 25.96
CA ALA A 302 -10.31 -2.02 24.89
C ALA A 302 -9.88 -3.45 25.32
N ASN A 303 -10.42 -3.97 26.43
CA ASN A 303 -10.11 -5.30 26.91
C ASN A 303 -10.46 -6.36 25.86
N GLY A 304 -9.48 -7.20 25.49
CA GLY A 304 -9.65 -8.23 24.45
C GLY A 304 -9.64 -7.72 23.00
N ASN A 305 -9.57 -6.41 22.75
CA ASN A 305 -9.52 -5.82 21.40
C ASN A 305 -8.15 -5.17 21.15
N ALA A 306 -7.19 -5.97 20.70
CA ALA A 306 -5.81 -5.52 20.51
C ALA A 306 -5.68 -4.36 19.50
N PRO A 307 -6.30 -4.37 18.30
CA PRO A 307 -6.23 -3.25 17.37
C PRO A 307 -6.71 -1.93 17.98
N LEU A 308 -7.89 -1.92 18.62
CA LEU A 308 -8.43 -0.72 19.27
C LEU A 308 -7.49 -0.21 20.37
N ARG A 309 -6.93 -1.11 21.17
CA ARG A 309 -5.97 -0.78 22.22
C ARG A 309 -4.70 -0.13 21.65
N HIS A 310 -4.12 -0.67 20.59
CA HIS A 310 -2.90 -0.12 20.00
C HIS A 310 -3.16 1.26 19.35
N GLY A 311 -4.28 1.42 18.64
CA GLY A 311 -4.70 2.72 18.11
C GLY A 311 -4.96 3.76 19.21
N ALA A 312 -5.63 3.37 20.30
CA ALA A 312 -5.85 4.26 21.44
C ALA A 312 -4.54 4.67 22.14
N ARG A 313 -3.59 3.74 22.30
CA ARG A 313 -2.25 4.04 22.85
C ARG A 313 -1.47 4.99 21.97
N LEU A 314 -1.52 4.83 20.65
CA LEU A 314 -0.88 5.78 19.73
C LEU A 314 -1.43 7.20 19.94
N GLY A 315 -2.76 7.34 19.92
CA GLY A 315 -3.41 8.64 20.12
C GLY A 315 -3.13 9.25 21.49
N LEU A 316 -3.09 8.42 22.54
CA LEU A 316 -2.68 8.84 23.88
C LEU A 316 -1.23 9.34 23.91
N ALA A 317 -0.30 8.60 23.27
CA ALA A 317 1.11 8.98 23.20
C ALA A 317 1.29 10.35 22.52
N GLU A 318 0.57 10.60 21.43
CA GLU A 318 0.59 11.89 20.74
C GLU A 318 0.02 13.02 21.60
N ALA A 319 -1.08 12.76 22.31
CA ALA A 319 -1.64 13.73 23.24
C ALA A 319 -0.63 14.07 24.37
N LEU A 320 0.00 13.06 24.97
CA LEU A 320 1.00 13.22 26.03
C LEU A 320 2.23 14.00 25.52
N LEU A 321 2.70 13.70 24.31
CA LEU A 321 3.83 14.41 23.69
C LEU A 321 3.50 15.89 23.45
N ALA A 322 2.26 16.18 23.03
CA ALA A 322 1.77 17.55 22.84
C ALA A 322 1.58 18.31 24.17
N GLU A 323 1.23 17.63 25.27
CA GLU A 323 1.20 18.20 26.63
C GLU A 323 2.60 18.40 27.24
N GLY A 324 3.67 17.95 26.58
CA GLY A 324 5.04 18.00 27.12
C GLY A 324 5.38 16.89 28.11
N LYS A 325 4.51 15.89 28.28
CA LYS A 325 4.76 14.68 29.11
C LYS A 325 5.58 13.66 28.33
N VAL A 326 6.80 14.05 27.96
CA VAL A 326 7.61 13.34 26.96
C VAL A 326 7.96 11.91 27.40
N ARG A 327 8.25 11.68 28.69
CA ARG A 327 8.59 10.33 29.19
C ARG A 327 7.40 9.38 29.15
N GLU A 328 6.20 9.85 29.52
CA GLU A 328 4.98 9.05 29.42
C GLU A 328 4.65 8.72 27.97
N ALA A 329 4.75 9.71 27.07
CA ALA A 329 4.57 9.51 25.63
C ALA A 329 5.55 8.46 25.06
N GLN A 330 6.83 8.51 25.48
CA GLN A 330 7.84 7.54 25.06
C GLN A 330 7.45 6.10 25.39
N ILE A 331 6.89 5.87 26.58
CA ILE A 331 6.44 4.53 27.01
C ILE A 331 5.30 4.05 26.11
N GLU A 332 4.31 4.90 25.86
CA GLU A 332 3.15 4.54 25.04
C GLU A 332 3.54 4.27 23.57
N PHE A 333 4.38 5.11 22.96
CA PHE A 333 4.90 4.85 21.62
C PHE A 333 5.75 3.56 21.56
N ALA A 334 6.54 3.27 22.60
CA ALA A 334 7.33 2.03 22.67
C ALA A 334 6.43 0.80 22.65
N GLN A 335 5.33 0.81 23.40
CA GLN A 335 4.39 -0.30 23.43
C GLN A 335 3.69 -0.53 22.08
N VAL A 336 3.32 0.54 21.38
CA VAL A 336 2.73 0.41 20.03
C VAL A 336 3.75 -0.14 19.06
N SER A 337 4.93 0.48 18.95
CA SER A 337 5.95 0.09 17.97
C SER A 337 6.53 -1.32 18.18
N ALA A 338 6.53 -1.83 19.41
CA ALA A 338 7.07 -3.15 19.74
C ALA A 338 6.06 -4.31 19.62
N ILE A 339 4.76 -4.04 19.78
CA ILE A 339 3.74 -5.10 19.97
C ILE A 339 2.69 -5.11 18.85
N ASP A 340 2.41 -3.95 18.23
CA ASP A 340 1.42 -3.89 17.17
C ASP A 340 1.95 -4.54 15.89
N HIS A 341 1.24 -5.57 15.45
CA HIS A 341 1.48 -6.32 14.20
C HIS A 341 0.26 -6.25 13.28
N THR A 342 -0.74 -5.43 13.64
CA THR A 342 -2.01 -5.32 12.95
C THR A 342 -2.00 -4.19 11.91
N ASP A 343 -1.20 -3.15 12.15
CA ASP A 343 -1.13 -1.97 11.29
C ASP A 343 0.31 -1.44 11.16
N ARG A 344 0.83 -1.44 9.93
CA ARG A 344 2.18 -0.94 9.60
C ARG A 344 2.29 0.58 9.71
N ASP A 345 1.26 1.32 9.31
CA ASP A 345 1.25 2.78 9.35
C ASP A 345 1.28 3.26 10.80
N ARG A 346 0.52 2.58 11.67
CA ARG A 346 0.53 2.86 13.11
C ARG A 346 1.89 2.64 13.75
N VAL A 347 2.54 1.53 13.43
CA VAL A 347 3.89 1.22 13.93
C VAL A 347 4.91 2.26 13.46
N ALA A 348 4.88 2.62 12.18
CA ALA A 348 5.76 3.63 11.62
C ALA A 348 5.57 5.00 12.29
N ARG A 349 4.32 5.39 12.51
CA ARG A 349 3.95 6.63 13.22
C ARG A 349 4.43 6.63 14.66
N ALA A 350 4.32 5.49 15.35
CA ALA A 350 4.84 5.32 16.71
C ALA A 350 6.38 5.41 16.77
N LEU A 351 7.10 4.85 15.80
CA LEU A 351 8.56 4.95 15.71
C LEU A 351 9.03 6.40 15.50
N VAL A 352 8.31 7.19 14.68
CA VAL A 352 8.56 8.63 14.54
C VAL A 352 8.32 9.35 15.87
N GLY A 353 7.22 9.04 16.57
CA GLY A 353 6.93 9.58 17.90
C GLY A 353 8.01 9.26 18.94
N LEU A 354 8.54 8.03 18.94
CA LEU A 354 9.67 7.62 19.78
C LEU A 354 10.94 8.42 19.50
N ALA A 355 11.24 8.66 18.24
CA ALA A 355 12.39 9.45 17.84
C ALA A 355 12.26 10.88 18.37
N GLN A 356 11.08 11.51 18.20
CA GLN A 356 10.79 12.84 18.71
C GLN A 356 10.90 12.90 20.25
N CYS A 357 10.38 11.90 20.96
CA CYS A 357 10.52 11.82 22.42
C CYS A 357 11.99 11.73 22.84
N SER A 358 12.77 10.90 22.16
CA SER A 358 14.20 10.73 22.45
C SER A 358 14.97 12.05 22.29
N LEU A 359 14.71 12.78 21.20
CA LEU A 359 15.34 14.08 20.95
C LEU A 359 14.94 15.12 21.99
N LYS A 360 13.65 15.19 22.37
CA LYS A 360 13.18 16.13 23.39
C LYS A 360 13.74 15.84 24.79
N LEU A 361 13.89 14.57 25.17
CA LEU A 361 14.43 14.19 26.50
C LEU A 361 15.93 14.46 26.62
N SER A 362 16.67 14.48 25.51
CA SER A 362 18.12 14.72 25.50
C SER A 362 18.93 13.77 26.40
N ASP A 363 18.42 12.55 26.62
CA ASP A 363 19.13 11.51 27.37
C ASP A 363 20.44 11.11 26.67
N LYS A 364 21.37 10.50 27.41
CA LYS A 364 22.62 9.96 26.83
C LYS A 364 22.29 8.94 25.72
N GLY A 365 22.71 9.24 24.49
CA GLY A 365 22.43 8.39 23.33
C GLY A 365 21.09 8.67 22.62
N ALA A 366 20.37 9.73 23.01
CA ALA A 366 19.12 10.17 22.38
C ALA A 366 19.20 10.25 20.85
N HIS A 367 20.23 10.91 20.31
CA HIS A 367 20.44 11.04 18.86
C HIS A 367 20.59 9.68 18.17
N ALA A 368 21.37 8.76 18.76
CA ALA A 368 21.58 7.43 18.19
C ALA A 368 20.29 6.59 18.22
N SER A 369 19.51 6.69 19.30
CA SER A 369 18.19 6.06 19.42
C SER A 369 17.20 6.60 18.40
N ALA A 370 17.09 7.93 18.30
CA ALA A 370 16.22 8.60 17.34
C ALA A 370 16.58 8.22 15.91
N LYS A 371 17.87 8.31 15.54
CA LYS A 371 18.37 7.91 14.22
C LYS A 371 17.98 6.48 13.87
N ARG A 372 18.18 5.52 14.78
CA ARG A 372 17.81 4.11 14.55
C ARG A 372 16.30 3.93 14.29
N SER A 373 15.45 4.60 15.06
CA SER A 373 14.00 4.53 14.85
C SER A 373 13.59 5.10 13.49
N LEU A 374 14.16 6.23 13.09
CA LEU A 374 13.86 6.88 11.82
C LEU A 374 14.40 6.09 10.61
N GLU A 375 15.61 5.52 10.72
CA GLU A 375 16.15 4.61 9.71
C GLU A 375 15.29 3.34 9.58
N THR A 376 14.74 2.84 10.69
CA THR A 376 13.80 1.71 10.66
C THR A 376 12.52 2.08 9.90
N VAL A 377 11.98 3.29 10.09
CA VAL A 377 10.83 3.78 9.33
C VAL A 377 11.16 3.85 7.84
N ARG A 378 12.28 4.46 7.46
CA ARG A 378 12.71 4.54 6.05
C ARG A 378 12.89 3.15 5.42
N ASP A 379 13.63 2.26 6.08
CA ASP A 379 14.09 1.01 5.48
C ASP A 379 13.04 -0.10 5.51
N ARG A 380 12.10 -0.10 6.48
CA ARG A 380 11.09 -1.16 6.63
C ARG A 380 9.65 -0.71 6.40
N TYR A 381 9.40 0.59 6.58
CA TYR A 381 8.07 1.21 6.51
C TYR A 381 8.05 2.41 5.56
N GLY A 382 8.94 2.43 4.56
CA GLY A 382 9.03 3.55 3.63
C GLY A 382 7.82 3.68 2.70
N ASP A 383 6.93 2.69 2.69
CA ASP A 383 5.62 2.70 2.03
C ASP A 383 4.52 3.37 2.90
N THR A 384 4.87 3.93 4.06
CA THR A 384 3.94 4.56 5.01
C THR A 384 4.06 6.09 5.00
N PRO A 385 2.97 6.86 5.25
CA PRO A 385 3.03 8.33 5.29
C PRO A 385 4.03 8.89 6.31
N SER A 386 4.38 8.10 7.33
CA SER A 386 5.37 8.49 8.34
C SER A 386 6.78 8.61 7.79
N VAL A 387 7.06 8.08 6.58
CA VAL A 387 8.39 8.18 5.94
C VAL A 387 8.81 9.62 5.68
N LEU A 388 7.87 10.48 5.25
CA LEU A 388 8.15 11.88 4.95
C LEU A 388 8.69 12.60 6.19
N ARG A 389 7.97 12.45 7.31
CA ARG A 389 8.39 13.01 8.59
C ARG A 389 9.69 12.40 9.09
N ALA A 390 9.91 11.11 8.84
CA ALA A 390 11.15 10.46 9.24
C ALA A 390 12.37 11.00 8.48
N GLN A 391 12.23 11.23 7.17
CA GLN A 391 13.28 11.81 6.32
C GLN A 391 13.60 13.25 6.72
N GLU A 392 12.58 14.08 6.98
CA GLU A 392 12.77 15.44 7.50
C GLU A 392 13.59 15.45 8.79
N LEU A 393 13.22 14.59 9.75
CA LEU A 393 13.93 14.52 11.02
C LEU A 393 15.36 14.00 10.86
N LEU A 394 15.60 13.03 9.97
CA LEU A 394 16.95 12.52 9.69
C LEU A 394 17.90 13.58 9.12
N GLN A 395 17.39 14.57 8.38
CA GLN A 395 18.21 15.68 7.87
C GLN A 395 18.70 16.63 8.98
N THR A 396 18.07 16.58 10.17
CA THR A 396 18.41 17.44 11.31
C THR A 396 19.36 16.78 12.32
N LEU A 397 19.69 15.50 12.15
CA LEU A 397 20.54 14.69 13.04
C LEU A 397 21.93 14.48 12.46
#